data_AF-A0A353R7T0-F1
#
_entry.id   AF-A0A353R7T0-F1
#
_cell.length_a   1.000
_cell.length_b   1.000
_cell.length_c   1.000
_cell.angle_alpha   90.00
_cell.angle_beta   90.00
_cell.angle_gamma   90.00
#
_symmetry.space_group_name_H-M   'P 1'
#
loop_
_entity.id
_entity.type
_entity.pdbx_description
1 polymer ?
#
loop_
_entity_poly.entity_id
_entity_poly.type
_entity_poly.pdbx_seq_one_letter_code
_entity_poly.pdbx_strand_id
1 'polypeptide(L)' 'MKSERIADLLKMSPIAYASHQIIVDERGLPVDYRFLEVNSTFEKITGLKAGNIIGKTIREVLPGIENSGFDWIF' A
#
# COMPACT_ATOMS: atom_id res chain seq x y z
N MET A 1 13.62 5.29 22.76
CA MET A 1 12.20 4.99 22.99
C MET A 1 11.38 5.68 21.89
N LYS A 2 11.69 5.35 20.64
CA LYS A 2 11.16 4.28 19.77
C LYS A 2 9.93 4.78 18.99
N SER A 3 10.10 4.83 17.68
CA SER A 3 9.19 5.29 16.62
C SER A 3 7.82 4.59 16.55
N GLU A 4 7.42 3.85 17.59
CA GLU A 4 6.21 3.02 17.64
C GLU A 4 4.93 3.88 17.76
N ARG A 5 5.02 5.17 18.16
CA ARG A 5 3.84 5.99 18.46
C ARG A 5 2.96 6.40 17.28
N ILE A 6 3.50 6.65 16.08
CA ILE A 6 2.69 7.18 14.96
C ILE A 6 2.00 6.05 14.19
N ALA A 7 2.73 4.97 13.91
CA ALA A 7 2.17 3.83 13.19
C ALA A 7 0.98 3.21 13.95
N ASP A 8 1.10 3.08 15.27
CA ASP A 8 0.02 2.55 16.11
C ASP A 8 -1.22 3.45 16.11
N LEU A 9 -1.04 4.78 16.09
CA LEU A 9 -2.15 5.72 15.96
C LEU A 9 -2.83 5.61 14.59
N LEU A 10 -2.06 5.44 13.51
CA LEU A 10 -2.62 5.27 12.16
C LEU A 10 -3.39 3.95 12.01
N LYS A 11 -2.95 2.88 12.68
CA LYS A 11 -3.68 1.61 12.71
C LYS A 11 -5.07 1.72 13.34
N MET A 12 -5.21 2.58 14.35
CA MET A 12 -6.49 2.81 15.03
C MET A 12 -7.30 3.97 14.42
N SER A 13 -6.73 4.68 13.46
CA SER A 13 -7.32 5.89 12.89
C SER A 13 -8.58 5.59 12.05
N PRO A 14 -9.59 6.49 12.08
CA PRO A 14 -10.73 6.45 11.17
C PRO A 14 -10.37 6.84 9.72
N ILE A 15 -9.10 7.11 9.42
CA ILE A 15 -8.59 7.37 8.07
C ILE A 15 -7.97 6.07 7.52
N ALA A 16 -8.22 5.77 6.25
CA ALA A 16 -7.58 4.63 5.58
C ALA A 16 -6.06 4.84 5.53
N TYR A 17 -5.33 3.80 5.93
CA TYR A 17 -3.88 3.80 5.94
C TYR A 17 -3.35 2.53 5.26
N ALA A 18 -2.31 2.71 4.46
CA ALA A 18 -1.51 1.66 3.87
C ALA A 18 -0.03 2.08 3.86
N SER A 19 0.84 1.16 4.25
CA SER A 19 2.29 1.30 4.13
C SER A 19 2.79 0.45 2.98
N HIS A 20 3.69 1.01 2.19
CA HIS A 20 4.22 0.38 1.00
C HIS A 20 5.75 0.41 0.97
N GLN A 21 6.34 -0.62 0.37
CA GLN A 21 7.73 -0.62 -0.05
C GLN A 21 7.78 -0.28 -1.54
N ILE A 22 8.48 0.82 -1.89
CA ILE A 22 8.72 1.17 -3.29
C ILE A 22 9.70 0.17 -3.91
N ILE A 23 9.39 -0.26 -5.13
CA ILE A 23 10.24 -1.11 -5.96
C ILE A 23 10.73 -0.24 -7.12
N VAL A 24 12.04 -0.24 -7.36
CA VAL A 24 12.70 0.59 -8.38
C VAL A 24 13.34 -0.27 -9.47
N ASP A 25 13.49 0.29 -10.67
CA ASP A 25 14.27 -0.30 -11.76
C ASP A 25 15.79 -0.13 -11.55
N GLU A 26 16.59 -0.60 -12.51
CA GLU A 26 18.05 -0.51 -12.48
C GLU A 26 18.58 0.93 -12.48
N ARG A 27 17.77 1.90 -12.91
CA ARG A 27 18.09 3.33 -12.92
C ARG A 27 17.65 4.03 -11.62
N GLY A 28 17.06 3.28 -10.70
CA GLY A 28 16.51 3.81 -9.45
C GLY A 28 15.17 4.52 -9.63
N LEU A 29 14.52 4.38 -10.79
CA LEU A 29 13.19 4.93 -11.00
C LEU A 29 12.17 4.00 -10.37
N PRO A 30 11.23 4.51 -9.58
CA PRO A 30 10.16 3.69 -9.06
C PRO A 30 9.34 3.08 -10.20
N VAL A 31 9.01 1.79 -10.07
CA VAL A 31 8.24 1.05 -11.08
C VAL A 31 7.14 0.20 -10.50
N ASP A 32 7.10 -0.08 -9.20
CA ASP A 32 5.99 -0.77 -8.53
C ASP A 32 6.02 -0.44 -7.02
N TYR A 33 5.06 -0.93 -6.26
CA TYR A 33 5.14 -0.94 -4.81
C TYR A 33 4.47 -2.17 -4.20
N ARG A 34 5.00 -2.62 -3.06
CA ARG A 34 4.52 -3.77 -2.29
C ARG A 34 3.77 -3.33 -1.04
N PHE A 35 2.61 -3.93 -0.78
CA PHE A 35 1.88 -3.72 0.47
C PHE A 35 2.63 -4.34 1.65
N LEU A 36 2.94 -3.52 2.66
CA LEU A 36 3.57 -3.96 3.91
C LEU A 36 2.56 -4.06 5.05
N GLU A 37 1.63 -3.11 5.10
CA GLU A 37 0.63 -3.02 6.16
C GLU A 37 -0.57 -2.21 5.69
N VAL A 38 -1.76 -2.54 6.18
CA VAL A 38 -2.98 -1.72 6.04
C VAL A 38 -3.76 -1.72 7.34
N ASN A 39 -4.58 -0.70 7.58
CA ASN A 39 -5.49 -0.68 8.72
C ASN A 39 -6.91 -1.16 8.36
N SER A 40 -7.73 -1.42 9.39
CA SER A 40 -9.11 -1.89 9.16
C SER A 40 -9.98 -0.89 8.38
N THR A 41 -9.69 0.41 8.48
CA THR A 41 -10.40 1.45 7.72
C THR A 41 -10.10 1.35 6.23
N PHE A 42 -8.85 1.09 5.85
CA PHE A 42 -8.46 0.82 4.46
C PHE A 42 -9.23 -0.37 3.89
N GLU A 43 -9.31 -1.48 4.64
CA GLU A 43 -10.04 -2.68 4.21
C GLU A 43 -11.55 -2.45 4.04
N LYS A 44 -12.13 -1.51 4.81
CA LYS A 44 -13.54 -1.13 4.71
C LYS A 44 -13.82 -0.24 3.49
N ILE A 45 -12.95 0.72 3.20
CA ILE A 45 -13.14 1.70 2.11
C ILE A 45 -12.83 1.07 0.75
N THR A 46 -11.76 0.29 0.66
CA THR A 46 -11.28 -0.27 -0.62
C THR A 46 -11.81 -1.66 -0.92
N GLY A 47 -12.24 -2.40 0.12
CA GLY A 47 -12.59 -3.82 0.02
C GLY A 47 -11.38 -4.77 -0.05
N LEU A 48 -10.16 -4.25 -0.21
CA LEU A 48 -8.94 -5.04 -0.26
C LEU A 48 -8.57 -5.53 1.15
N LYS A 49 -8.51 -6.86 1.34
CA LYS A 49 -8.23 -7.46 2.64
C LYS A 49 -6.74 -7.65 2.88
N ALA A 50 -6.27 -7.31 4.08
CA ALA A 50 -4.86 -7.41 4.46
C ALA A 50 -4.30 -8.81 4.17
N GLY A 51 -5.02 -9.86 4.58
CA GLY A 51 -4.63 -11.26 4.36
C GLY A 51 -4.47 -11.66 2.89
N ASN A 52 -5.01 -10.88 1.94
CA ASN A 52 -4.91 -11.16 0.51
C ASN A 52 -3.84 -10.31 -0.21
N ILE A 53 -3.42 -9.18 0.38
CA ILE A 53 -2.61 -8.17 -0.31
C ILE A 53 -1.23 -7.97 0.32
N ILE A 54 -1.06 -8.18 1.64
CA ILE A 54 0.25 -7.97 2.28
C ILE A 54 1.30 -8.90 1.65
N GLY A 55 2.44 -8.33 1.28
CA GLY A 55 3.53 -9.02 0.58
C GLY A 55 3.44 -8.97 -0.95
N LYS A 56 2.29 -8.63 -1.51
CA LYS A 56 2.07 -8.52 -2.96
C LYS A 56 2.29 -7.11 -3.48
N THR A 57 2.62 -6.98 -4.76
CA THR A 57 2.72 -5.68 -5.45
C THR A 57 1.34 -5.18 -5.88
N ILE A 58 1.23 -3.87 -6.16
CA ILE A 58 -0.05 -3.32 -6.64
C ILE A 58 -0.49 -3.96 -7.95
N ARG A 59 0.44 -4.33 -8.84
CA ARG A 59 0.10 -5.05 -10.09
C ARG A 59 -0.46 -6.45 -9.86
N GLU A 60 0.00 -7.15 -8.82
CA GLU A 60 -0.55 -8.45 -8.44
C GLU A 60 -1.94 -8.31 -7.81
N VAL A 61 -2.18 -7.22 -7.08
CA VAL A 61 -3.45 -6.95 -6.38
C VAL A 61 -4.51 -6.40 -7.33
N LEU A 62 -4.13 -5.48 -8.21
CA LEU A 62 -4.96 -4.83 -9.21
C LEU A 62 -4.26 -4.93 -10.59
N PRO A 63 -4.44 -6.03 -11.32
CA PRO A 63 -3.86 -6.18 -12.65
C PRO A 63 -4.36 -5.08 -13.60
N GLY A 64 -3.45 -4.45 -14.33
CA GLY A 64 -3.77 -3.40 -15.29
C GLY A 64 -3.96 -2.01 -14.69
N ILE A 65 -3.65 -1.79 -13.41
CA ILE A 65 -3.74 -0.50 -12.70
C ILE A 65 -2.94 0.62 -13.39
N GLU A 66 -1.87 0.29 -14.11
CA GLU A 66 -1.09 1.21 -14.94
C GLU A 66 -1.89 1.84 -16.08
N ASN A 67 -3.00 1.22 -16.48
CA ASN A 67 -3.88 1.74 -17.54
C ASN A 67 -5.03 2.60 -16.97
N SER A 68 -5.03 2.84 -15.66
CA SER A 68 -6.04 3.72 -15.07
C SER A 68 -5.77 5.19 -15.45
N GLY A 69 -6.79 6.04 -15.32
CA GLY A 69 -6.65 7.48 -15.63
C GLY A 69 -5.81 8.28 -14.62
N PHE A 70 -5.27 7.64 -13.59
CA PHE A 70 -4.41 8.25 -12.60
C PHE A 70 -3.11 7.45 -12.49
N ASP A 71 -2.02 8.15 -12.23
CA ASP A 71 -0.72 7.53 -12.08
C ASP A 71 -0.53 6.98 -10.66
N TRP A 72 -0.92 5.72 -10.49
CA TRP A 72 -0.75 5.00 -9.22
C TRP A 72 0.63 4.41 -9.05
N ILE A 73 1.29 4.14 -10.18
CA ILE A 73 2.56 3.48 -10.15
C ILE A 73 3.59 4.58 -10.19
N PHE A 74 3.95 5.18 -11.34
CA PHE A 74 4.85 6.33 -11.47
C PHE A 74 4.86 6.95 -12.86
#